data_AF-A0AAW1TTD4-F1
#
_entry.id   AF-A0AAW1TTD4-F1
#
_cell.length_a   1.000
_cell.length_b   1.000
_cell.length_c   1.000
_cell.angle_alpha   90.00
_cell.angle_beta   90.00
_cell.angle_gamma   90.00
#
_symmetry.space_group_name_H-M   'P 1'
#
loop_
_entity.id
_entity.type
_entity.pdbx_description
1 polymer ?
#
loop_
_entity_poly.entity_id
_entity_poly.type
_entity_poly.pdbx_seq_one_letter_code
_entity_poly.pdbx_strand_id
1 'polypeptide(L)'
;MHTLLLKYKEGSCGTFLEKVILTDADIGSIERKTKGQHENSLWHELRYARVTASRAFEFSRSKISDGTLMSLIIGGKLPDSGHEAY
;
A
#
# COMPACT_ATOMS: atom_id res chain seq x y z
N MET A 1 4.50 -1.68 5.07
CA MET A 1 4.03 -3.08 5.30
C MET A 1 5.14 -4.12 5.39
N HIS A 2 6.21 -4.03 4.59
CA HIS A 2 7.31 -5.00 4.59
C HIS A 2 7.93 -5.24 5.98
N THR A 3 8.23 -4.18 6.72
CA THR A 3 8.76 -4.25 8.09
C THR A 3 7.79 -4.95 9.06
N LEU A 4 6.48 -4.77 8.88
CA LEU A 4 5.46 -5.42 9.71
C LEU A 4 5.36 -6.92 9.41
N LEU A 5 5.46 -7.30 8.12
CA LEU A 5 5.53 -8.71 7.72
C LEU A 5 6.76 -9.39 8.32
N LEU A 6 7.92 -8.74 8.27
CA LEU A 6 9.16 -9.23 8.89
C LEU A 6 9.08 -9.30 10.42
N LYS A 7 8.38 -8.36 11.05
CA LYS A 7 8.21 -8.30 12.51
C LYS A 7 7.31 -9.41 13.01
N TYR A 8 6.15 -9.61 12.40
CA TYR A 8 5.15 -10.54 12.90
C TYR A 8 5.36 -11.98 12.42
N LYS A 9 6.00 -12.19 11.27
CA LYS A 9 6.28 -13.51 10.67
C LYS A 9 5.07 -14.46 10.70
N GLU A 10 3.88 -13.88 10.54
CA GLU A 10 2.62 -14.58 10.72
C GLU A 10 2.30 -15.42 9.48
N GLY A 11 1.95 -16.69 9.68
CA GLY A 11 1.66 -17.62 8.59
C GLY A 11 0.26 -17.44 8.01
N SER A 12 -0.66 -16.90 8.81
CA SER A 12 -2.04 -16.64 8.40
C SER A 12 -2.25 -15.16 8.05
N CYS A 13 -2.79 -14.90 6.86
CA CYS A 13 -3.14 -13.55 6.43
C CYS A 13 -4.17 -12.89 7.38
N GLY A 14 -5.20 -13.62 7.81
CA GLY A 14 -6.24 -13.08 8.70
C GLY A 14 -5.66 -12.62 10.04
N THR A 15 -4.88 -13.49 10.68
CA THR A 15 -4.22 -13.19 11.96
C THR A 15 -3.19 -12.07 11.83
N PHE A 16 -2.52 -11.98 10.67
CA PHE A 16 -1.62 -10.87 10.39
C PHE A 16 -2.39 -9.54 10.33
N LEU A 17 -3.53 -9.52 9.62
CA LEU A 17 -4.34 -8.33 9.45
C LEU A 17 -4.84 -7.80 10.79
N GLU A 18 -5.28 -8.67 11.70
CA GLU A 18 -5.69 -8.29 13.06
C GLU A 18 -4.56 -7.58 13.84
N LYS A 19 -3.31 -8.00 13.64
CA LYS A 19 -2.12 -7.41 14.31
C LYS A 19 -1.68 -6.08 13.74
N VAL A 20 -2.19 -5.68 12.57
CA VAL A 20 -1.77 -4.45 11.87
C VAL A 20 -2.91 -3.43 11.70
N ILE A 21 -4.03 -3.65 12.38
CA ILE A 21 -5.11 -2.67 12.53
C ILE A 21 -4.54 -1.47 13.29
N LEU A 22 -4.77 -0.28 12.73
CA LEU A 22 -4.37 0.98 13.34
C LEU A 22 -5.52 1.50 14.20
N THR A 23 -5.23 1.90 15.43
CA THR A 23 -6.19 2.60 16.29
C THR A 23 -6.29 4.08 15.89
N ASP A 24 -7.32 4.79 16.35
CA ASP A 24 -7.44 6.25 16.14
C ASP A 24 -6.23 7.01 16.71
N ALA A 25 -5.67 6.53 17.82
CA ALA A 25 -4.45 7.09 18.40
C ALA A 25 -3.24 6.91 17.48
N ASP A 26 -3.10 5.72 16.87
CA ASP A 26 -2.05 5.45 15.88
C ASP A 26 -2.21 6.34 14.66
N ILE A 27 -3.43 6.48 14.14
CA ILE A 27 -3.76 7.34 12.99
C ILE A 27 -3.38 8.79 13.28
N GLY A 28 -3.77 9.32 14.44
CA GLY A 28 -3.41 10.68 14.84
C GLY A 28 -1.89 10.87 15.00
N SER A 29 -1.18 9.87 15.50
CA SER A 29 0.30 9.90 15.60
C SER A 29 0.96 9.88 14.21
N ILE A 30 0.46 9.04 13.32
CA ILE A 30 0.93 8.92 11.93
C ILE A 30 0.73 10.23 11.17
N GLU A 31 -0.44 10.85 11.25
CA GLU A 31 -0.73 12.13 10.59
C GLU A 31 0.29 13.19 10.99
N ARG A 32 0.49 13.38 12.30
CA ARG A 32 1.46 14.36 12.82
C ARG A 32 2.87 14.07 12.35
N LYS A 33 3.30 12.81 12.42
CA LYS A 33 4.65 12.38 12.02
C LYS A 33 4.89 12.45 10.53
N THR A 34 3.84 12.48 9.70
CA THR A 34 3.95 12.42 8.24
C THR A 34 3.45 13.69 7.53
N LYS A 35 3.30 14.81 8.25
CA LYS A 35 2.94 16.12 7.67
C LYS A 35 3.80 16.57 6.48
N GLY A 36 5.08 16.20 6.44
CA GLY A 36 5.99 16.47 5.31
C GLY A 36 5.73 15.62 4.05
N GLN A 37 4.76 14.70 4.09
CA GLN A 37 4.32 13.88 2.97
C GLN A 37 5.49 13.22 2.21
N HIS A 38 5.64 13.52 0.92
CA HIS A 38 6.60 12.88 0.02
C HIS A 38 8.07 13.11 0.40
N GLU A 39 8.36 14.15 1.17
CA GLU A 39 9.71 14.43 1.70
C GLU A 39 10.06 13.56 2.92
N ASN A 40 9.06 12.85 3.48
CA ASN A 40 9.22 11.99 4.64
C ASN A 40 9.22 10.51 4.23
N SER A 41 10.30 9.79 4.50
CA SER A 41 10.40 8.35 4.23
C SER A 41 9.27 7.53 4.87
N LEU A 42 8.83 7.91 6.08
CA LEU A 42 7.75 7.24 6.80
C LEU A 42 6.41 7.32 6.06
N TRP A 43 6.16 8.39 5.30
CA TRP A 43 4.96 8.52 4.46
C TRP A 43 4.90 7.45 3.39
N HIS A 44 6.04 7.14 2.76
CA HIS A 44 6.14 6.07 1.76
C HIS A 44 5.95 4.69 2.39
N GLU A 45 6.58 4.43 3.53
CA GLU A 45 6.47 3.15 4.23
C GLU A 45 5.05 2.82 4.69
N LEU A 46 4.31 3.83 5.15
CA LEU A 46 2.95 3.68 5.64
C LEU A 46 1.94 3.51 4.50
N ARG A 47 2.22 4.05 3.31
CA ARG A 47 1.39 3.87 2.11
C ARG A 47 1.68 2.57 1.36
N TYR A 48 2.88 2.00 1.53
CA TYR A 48 3.27 0.73 0.91
C TYR A 48 2.31 -0.40 1.27
N ALA A 49 1.85 -1.14 0.25
CA ALA A 49 0.88 -2.22 0.37
C ALA A 49 -0.47 -1.83 1.01
N ARG A 50 -0.83 -0.53 0.98
CA ARG A 50 -2.17 -0.04 1.32
C ARG A 50 -2.83 0.64 0.11
N VAL A 51 -4.13 0.44 -0.06
CA VAL A 51 -4.90 1.20 -1.04
C VAL A 51 -4.96 2.66 -0.57
N THR A 52 -4.56 3.58 -1.45
CA THR A 52 -4.57 5.02 -1.16
C THR A 52 -5.69 5.71 -1.93
N ALA A 53 -6.17 6.85 -1.42
CA ALA A 53 -7.30 7.57 -2.02
C ALA A 53 -7.09 7.88 -3.51
N SER A 54 -5.88 8.27 -3.92
CA SER A 54 -5.54 8.58 -5.32
C SER A 54 -5.66 7.38 -6.27
N ARG A 55 -5.75 6.16 -5.74
CA ARG A 55 -5.84 4.92 -6.52
C ARG A 55 -7.16 4.17 -6.25
N ALA A 56 -7.92 4.54 -5.22
CA ALA A 56 -9.12 3.81 -4.79
C ALA A 56 -10.16 3.58 -5.91
N PHE A 57 -10.31 4.56 -6.82
CA PHE A 57 -11.21 4.43 -7.97
C PHE A 57 -10.74 3.37 -8.99
N GLU A 58 -9.46 3.33 -9.31
CA GLU A 58 -8.88 2.31 -10.19
C GLU A 58 -9.01 0.92 -9.53
N PHE A 59 -8.78 0.86 -8.23
CA PHE A 59 -8.89 -0.36 -7.43
C PHE A 59 -10.30 -0.94 -7.40
N SER A 60 -11.33 -0.11 -7.22
CA SER A 60 -12.72 -0.57 -7.15
C SER A 60 -13.24 -1.11 -8.48
N ARG A 61 -12.56 -0.83 -9.59
CA ARG A 61 -12.97 -1.22 -10.95
C ARG A 61 -12.03 -2.21 -11.61
N SER A 62 -10.92 -2.55 -10.98
CA SER A 62 -9.99 -3.55 -11.50
C SER A 62 -10.69 -4.90 -11.60
N LYS A 63 -10.77 -5.44 -12.81
CA LYS A 63 -11.21 -6.82 -13.08
C LYS A 63 -10.01 -7.77 -13.23
N ILE A 64 -8.80 -7.23 -13.11
CA ILE A 64 -7.57 -7.92 -13.43
C ILE A 64 -7.12 -8.70 -12.19
N SER A 65 -7.16 -10.03 -12.28
CA SER A 65 -6.74 -10.96 -11.23
C SER A 65 -5.28 -11.43 -11.37
N ASP A 66 -4.53 -10.91 -12.36
CA ASP A 66 -3.17 -11.33 -12.71
C ASP A 66 -2.06 -10.83 -11.75
N GLY A 67 -2.43 -10.08 -10.70
CA GLY A 67 -1.48 -9.53 -9.74
C GLY A 67 -0.88 -8.16 -10.12
N THR A 68 -1.22 -7.58 -11.28
CA THR A 68 -0.85 -6.21 -11.68
C THR A 68 -1.30 -5.20 -10.63
N LEU A 69 -2.52 -5.37 -10.13
CA LEU A 69 -3.10 -4.52 -9.09
C LEU A 69 -2.27 -4.57 -7.80
N MET A 70 -1.90 -5.77 -7.34
CA MET A 70 -1.06 -5.94 -6.15
C MET A 70 0.32 -5.35 -6.34
N SER A 71 0.91 -5.51 -7.53
CA SER A 71 2.18 -4.91 -7.89
C SER A 71 2.15 -3.39 -7.73
N LEU A 72 1.07 -2.73 -8.18
CA LEU A 72 0.89 -1.29 -8.02
C LEU A 72 0.80 -0.82 -6.56
N ILE A 73 0.13 -1.56 -5.66
CA ILE A 73 0.05 -1.18 -4.23
C ILE A 73 1.44 -1.28 -3.56
N ILE A 74 2.24 -2.23 -4.02
CA ILE A 74 3.57 -2.55 -3.47
C ILE A 74 4.64 -1.65 -4.13
N GLY A 75 4.24 -0.64 -4.91
CA GLY A 75 5.16 0.32 -5.54
C GLY A 75 5.77 -0.16 -6.85
N GLY A 76 5.25 -1.25 -7.42
CA GLY A 76 5.53 -1.66 -8.79
C GLY A 76 5.07 -0.59 -9.78
N LYS A 77 5.90 -0.34 -10.78
CA LYS A 77 5.51 0.45 -11.95
C LYS A 77 4.69 -0.44 -12.88
N LEU A 78 3.64 0.10 -13.47
CA LEU A 78 3.07 -0.51 -14.66
C LEU A 78 4.18 -0.59 -15.71
N PRO A 79 4.31 -1.68 -16.48
CA PRO A 79 5.11 -1.61 -17.69
C PRO A 79 4.60 -0.42 -18.49
N ASP A 80 5.51 0.43 -18.98
CA ASP A 80 5.13 1.46 -19.94
C ASP A 80 4.45 0.70 -21.09
N SER A 81 3.13 0.83 -21.17
CA SER A 81 2.40 0.44 -22.35
C SER A 81 2.82 1.43 -23.42
N GLY A 82 3.99 1.17 -24.01
CA GLY A 82 4.37 1.68 -25.29
C GLY A 82 3.21 1.32 -26.22
N HIS A 83 2.42 2.33 -26.55
CA HIS A 83 1.57 2.30 -27.71
C HIS A 83 2.51 2.14 -28.91
N GLU A 84 2.94 0.91 -29.20
CA GLU A 84 3.32 0.57 -30.56
C GLU A 84 2.01 0.28 -31.28
N ALA A 85 1.38 1.37 -31.70
CA ALA A 85 0.44 1.31 -32.81
C ALA A 85 1.26 1.00 -34.06
N TYR A 86 1.14 -0.23 -34.56
CA TYR A 86 1.29 -0.59 -35.96
C TYR A 86 0.32 -1.73 -36.30
#